data_AF-Q327E2-F1
#
_entry.id   AF-Q327E2-F1
#
_cell.length_a   1.000
_cell.length_b   1.000
_cell.length_c   1.000
_cell.angle_alpha   90.00
_cell.angle_beta   90.00
_cell.angle_gamma   90.00
#
_symmetry.space_group_name_H-M   'P 1'
#
loop_
_entity.id
_entity.type
_entity.pdbx_description
1 polymer ?
#
loop_
_entity_poly.entity_id
_entity_poly.type
_entity_poly.pdbx_seq_one_letter_code
_entity_poly.pdbx_strand_id
1 'polypeptide(L)'
;MGNKNDVMDARAIWMAVQQPGKEIAVKTEEQQSVLVLHRTRMQLVKFRTAQINALHGTLLEFGETIHKGRAAMEREFPEALERMKERLPPYLITVLENQYMNRPGNPGD
;
A
#
# COMPACT_ATOMS: atom_id res chain seq x y z
N MET A 1 -22.70 7.81 -0.25
CA MET A 1 -22.55 7.88 -1.72
C MET A 1 -22.60 6.46 -2.33
N GLY A 2 -23.66 5.68 -2.10
CA GLY A 2 -23.73 4.26 -2.53
C GLY A 2 -24.62 3.96 -3.75
N ASN A 3 -25.82 4.56 -3.84
CA ASN A 3 -26.86 4.02 -4.72
C ASN A 3 -26.72 4.24 -6.24
N LYS A 4 -25.89 5.19 -6.71
CA LYS A 4 -25.89 5.54 -8.15
C LYS A 4 -25.24 4.46 -9.01
N ASN A 5 -24.29 3.72 -8.45
CA ASN A 5 -23.55 2.71 -9.20
C ASN A 5 -24.22 1.33 -9.12
N ASP A 6 -24.82 0.97 -7.98
CA ASP A 6 -25.41 -0.36 -7.79
C ASP A 6 -26.45 -0.75 -8.86
N VAL A 7 -27.35 0.18 -9.23
CA VAL A 7 -28.37 -0.08 -10.27
C VAL A 7 -27.72 -0.26 -11.64
N MET A 8 -26.69 0.51 -11.94
CA MET A 8 -25.96 0.43 -13.20
C MET A 8 -25.10 -0.84 -13.27
N ASP A 9 -24.46 -1.21 -12.16
CA ASP A 9 -23.68 -2.43 -12.01
C ASP A 9 -24.58 -3.67 -12.10
N ALA A 10 -25.73 -3.66 -11.44
CA ALA A 10 -26.73 -4.73 -11.54
C ALA A 10 -27.25 -4.89 -12.98
N ARG A 11 -27.57 -3.77 -13.66
CA ARG A 11 -27.95 -3.78 -15.07
C ARG A 11 -26.81 -4.31 -15.95
N ALA A 12 -25.57 -3.91 -15.70
CA ALA A 12 -24.40 -4.36 -16.45
C ALA A 12 -24.16 -5.87 -16.27
N ILE A 13 -24.29 -6.38 -15.04
CA ILE A 13 -24.22 -7.83 -14.75
C ILE A 13 -25.35 -8.56 -15.48
N TRP A 14 -26.59 -8.08 -15.37
CA TRP A 14 -27.72 -8.68 -16.07
C TRP A 14 -27.47 -8.74 -17.58
N MET A 15 -27.06 -7.62 -18.19
CA MET A 15 -26.74 -7.56 -19.61
C MET A 15 -25.56 -8.47 -20.01
N ALA A 16 -24.56 -8.64 -19.15
CA ALA A 16 -23.40 -9.52 -19.38
C ALA A 16 -23.80 -11.00 -19.36
N VAL A 17 -24.68 -11.41 -18.44
CA VAL A 17 -25.25 -12.77 -18.39
C VAL A 17 -26.05 -13.10 -19.66
N GLN A 18 -26.71 -12.11 -20.25
CA GLN A 18 -27.46 -12.31 -21.50
C GLN A 18 -26.57 -12.44 -22.74
N GLN A 19 -25.26 -12.16 -22.65
CA GLN A 19 -24.37 -12.33 -23.79
C GLN A 19 -24.10 -13.82 -24.06
N PRO A 20 -23.99 -14.25 -25.33
CA PRO A 20 -23.49 -15.58 -25.66
C PRO A 20 -22.15 -15.85 -24.96
N GLY A 21 -22.04 -17.00 -24.29
CA GLY A 21 -20.82 -17.38 -23.60
C GLY A 21 -19.63 -17.46 -24.56
N LYS A 22 -18.52 -16.83 -24.18
CA LYS A 22 -17.24 -16.99 -24.88
C LYS A 22 -16.39 -17.99 -24.11
N GLU A 23 -15.94 -19.05 -24.78
CA GLU A 23 -14.92 -19.93 -24.21
C GLU A 23 -13.66 -19.13 -23.90
N ILE A 24 -13.20 -19.24 -22.66
CA ILE A 24 -11.97 -18.60 -22.21
C ILE A 24 -10.85 -19.63 -22.39
N ALA A 25 -9.83 -19.28 -23.17
CA ALA A 25 -8.65 -20.12 -23.31
C ALA A 25 -8.01 -20.40 -21.94
N VAL A 26 -7.65 -21.66 -21.70
CA VAL A 26 -6.86 -22.02 -20.52
C VAL A 26 -5.50 -21.35 -20.66
N LYS A 27 -5.14 -20.52 -19.68
CA LYS A 27 -3.86 -19.80 -19.70
C LYS A 27 -2.70 -20.78 -19.60
N THR A 28 -1.71 -20.62 -20.47
CA THR A 28 -0.44 -21.37 -20.37
C THR A 28 0.30 -21.01 -19.07
N GLU A 29 1.20 -21.88 -18.61
CA GLU A 29 2.03 -21.61 -17.43
C GLU A 29 2.84 -20.31 -17.57
N GLU A 30 3.33 -20.01 -18.77
CA GLU A 30 4.04 -18.76 -19.08
C GLU A 30 3.13 -17.53 -18.90
N GLN A 31 1.90 -17.57 -19.45
CA GLN A 31 0.92 -16.50 -19.28
C GLN A 31 0.54 -16.31 -17.80
N GLN A 32 0.38 -17.41 -17.06
CA GLN A 32 0.11 -17.36 -15.63
C GLN A 32 1.29 -16.76 -14.86
N SER A 33 2.52 -17.12 -15.22
CA SER A 33 3.75 -16.61 -14.60
C SER A 33 3.87 -15.09 -14.73
N VAL A 34 3.66 -14.55 -15.93
CA VAL A 34 3.64 -13.09 -16.16
C VAL A 34 2.56 -12.40 -15.31
N LEU A 35 1.36 -12.98 -15.22
CA LEU A 35 0.30 -12.46 -14.36
C LEU A 35 0.65 -12.50 -12.87
N VAL A 36 1.35 -13.54 -12.41
CA VAL A 36 1.84 -13.61 -11.01
C VAL A 36 2.90 -12.55 -10.76
N LEU A 37 3.83 -12.33 -11.68
CA LEU A 37 4.85 -11.28 -11.58
C LEU A 37 4.20 -9.90 -11.43
N HIS A 38 3.24 -9.57 -12.30
CA HIS A 38 2.50 -8.30 -12.22
C HIS A 38 1.72 -8.15 -10.92
N ARG A 39 1.00 -9.20 -10.49
CA ARG A 39 0.24 -9.19 -9.23
C ARG A 39 1.14 -8.97 -8.02
N THR A 40 2.27 -9.67 -7.98
CA THR A 40 3.26 -9.57 -6.89
C THR A 40 3.84 -8.16 -6.83
N ARG A 41 4.23 -7.58 -7.97
CA ARG A 41 4.70 -6.19 -8.04
C ARG A 41 3.65 -5.22 -7.51
N MET A 42 2.39 -5.35 -7.95
CA MET A 42 1.30 -4.49 -7.49
C MET A 42 1.04 -4.64 -5.98
N GLN A 43 1.11 -5.86 -5.45
CA GLN A 43 0.96 -6.15 -4.04
C GLN A 43 2.08 -5.50 -3.21
N LEU A 44 3.34 -5.63 -3.64
CA LEU A 44 4.48 -4.99 -2.97
C LEU A 44 4.36 -3.46 -2.97
N VAL A 45 3.91 -2.86 -4.08
CA VAL A 45 3.64 -1.41 -4.15
C VAL A 45 2.56 -1.01 -3.15
N LYS A 46 1.45 -1.76 -3.07
CA LYS A 46 0.37 -1.50 -2.11
C LYS A 46 0.84 -1.61 -0.67
N PHE A 47 1.57 -2.66 -0.31
CA PHE A 47 2.12 -2.82 1.05
C PHE A 47 3.09 -1.71 1.40
N ARG A 48 3.99 -1.34 0.49
CA ARG A 48 4.92 -0.23 0.69
C ARG A 48 4.19 1.09 0.96
N THR A 49 3.15 1.40 0.18
CA THR A 49 2.32 2.60 0.36
C THR A 49 1.56 2.55 1.69
N ALA A 50 0.97 1.40 2.04
CA ALA A 50 0.28 1.23 3.31
C ALA A 50 1.21 1.45 4.51
N GLN A 51 2.44 0.94 4.45
CA GLN A 51 3.44 1.15 5.51
C GLN A 51 3.87 2.62 5.63
N ILE A 52 4.11 3.32 4.51
CA ILE A 52 4.38 4.77 4.55
C ILE A 52 3.21 5.52 5.20
N ASN A 53 1.98 5.19 4.80
CA ASN A 53 0.79 5.86 5.33
C ASN A 53 0.60 5.58 6.82
N ALA A 54 0.90 4.36 7.27
CA ALA A 54 0.85 4.00 8.68
C ALA A 54 1.88 4.81 9.49
N LEU A 55 3.15 4.85 9.04
CA LEU A 55 4.19 5.68 9.65
C LEU A 55 3.77 7.15 9.70
N HIS A 56 3.26 7.67 8.58
CA HIS A 56 2.81 9.07 8.50
C HIS A 56 1.66 9.34 9.47
N GLY A 57 0.69 8.43 9.58
CA GLY A 57 -0.38 8.51 10.55
C GLY A 57 0.14 8.57 11.99
N THR A 58 1.06 7.67 12.35
CA THR A 58 1.65 7.64 13.70
C THR A 58 2.45 8.91 14.00
N LEU A 59 3.22 9.45 13.05
CA LEU A 59 3.91 10.73 13.23
C LEU A 59 2.91 11.85 13.57
N LEU A 60 1.80 11.92 12.83
CA LEU A 60 0.77 12.93 13.04
C LEU A 60 0.05 12.80 14.39
N GLU A 61 -0.14 11.58 14.92
CA GLU A 61 -0.70 11.36 16.26
C GLU A 61 0.15 12.01 17.35
N PHE A 62 1.46 12.10 17.14
CA PHE A 62 2.39 12.77 18.05
C PHE A 62 2.69 14.21 17.61
N GLY A 63 1.97 14.78 16.66
CA GLY A 63 2.17 16.15 16.18
C GLY A 63 3.44 16.35 15.33
N GLU A 64 4.06 15.27 14.86
CA GLU A 64 5.21 15.30 13.99
C GLU A 64 4.76 15.31 12.52
N THR A 65 5.26 16.27 11.74
CA THR A 65 4.88 16.42 10.33
C THR A 65 6.08 16.23 9.43
N ILE A 66 5.87 15.44 8.37
CA ILE A 66 6.80 15.28 7.26
C ILE A 66 6.02 15.43 5.95
N HIS A 67 6.73 15.76 4.87
CA HIS A 67 6.11 15.88 3.56
C HIS A 67 5.57 14.52 3.08
N LYS A 68 4.54 14.57 2.23
CA LYS A 68 3.91 13.38 1.69
C LYS A 68 4.83 12.65 0.72
N GLY A 69 4.70 11.33 0.69
CA GLY A 69 5.33 10.46 -0.31
C GLY A 69 6.61 9.79 0.17
N ARG A 70 7.05 8.79 -0.60
CA ARG A 70 8.17 7.92 -0.26
C ARG A 70 9.49 8.68 -0.06
N ALA A 71 9.86 9.52 -1.02
CA ALA A 71 11.14 10.21 -0.99
C ALA A 71 11.26 11.18 0.19
N ALA A 72 10.14 11.84 0.55
CA ALA A 72 10.07 12.68 1.73
C ALA A 72 10.20 11.86 3.01
N MET A 73 9.46 10.75 3.13
CA MET A 73 9.60 9.82 4.25
C MET A 73 11.05 9.34 4.42
N GLU A 74 11.71 8.92 3.34
CA GLU A 74 13.11 8.43 3.40
C GLU A 74 14.10 9.52 3.82
N ARG A 75 13.84 10.78 3.46
CA ARG A 75 14.71 11.92 3.76
C ARG A 75 14.48 12.50 5.16
N GLU A 76 13.22 12.64 5.56
CA GLU A 76 12.81 13.44 6.72
C GLU A 76 12.54 12.59 7.97
N PHE A 77 12.25 11.30 7.80
CA PHE A 77 11.95 10.40 8.94
C PHE A 77 13.08 10.33 9.97
N PRO A 78 14.38 10.22 9.61
CA PRO A 78 15.45 10.16 10.60
C PRO A 78 15.47 11.38 11.52
N GLU A 79 15.37 12.60 10.97
CA GLU A 79 15.33 13.84 11.75
C GLU A 79 14.06 13.99 12.58
N ALA A 80 12.92 13.56 12.03
CA ALA A 80 11.64 13.53 12.75
C ALA A 80 11.71 12.61 13.97
N LEU A 81 12.34 11.45 13.81
CA LEU A 81 12.51 10.49 14.88
C LEU A 81 13.44 11.02 15.99
N GLU A 82 14.52 11.73 15.66
CA GLU A 82 15.38 12.38 16.66
C GLU A 82 14.60 13.39 17.52
N ARG A 83 13.75 14.23 16.90
CA ARG A 83 12.87 15.14 17.65
C ARG A 83 11.88 14.40 18.54
N MET A 84 11.41 13.23 18.11
CA MET A 84 10.49 12.40 18.89
C MET A 84 11.19 11.71 20.07
N LYS A 85 12.47 11.34 19.94
CA LYS A 85 13.28 10.72 21.01
C LYS A 85 13.37 11.60 22.26
N GLU A 86 13.35 12.93 22.09
CA GLU A 86 13.42 13.87 23.21
C GLU A 86 12.17 13.86 24.12
N ARG A 87 11.02 13.43 23.58
CA ARG A 87 9.72 13.59 24.25
C ARG A 87 8.88 12.33 24.36
N LEU A 88 9.25 11.25 23.66
CA LEU A 88 8.50 10.00 23.63
C LEU A 88 9.27 8.84 24.28
N PRO A 89 8.55 7.83 24.81
CA PRO A 89 9.19 6.67 25.42
C PRO A 89 10.09 5.89 24.44
N PRO A 90 11.25 5.37 24.90
CA PRO A 90 12.19 4.64 24.03
C PRO A 90 11.57 3.44 23.29
N TYR A 91 10.64 2.71 23.91
CA TYR A 91 10.01 1.55 23.27
C TYR A 91 9.23 1.93 22.00
N LEU A 92 8.61 3.10 21.98
CA LEU A 92 7.84 3.58 20.82
C LEU A 92 8.78 3.96 19.69
N ILE A 93 9.89 4.63 20.01
CA ILE A 93 10.95 4.95 19.05
C ILE A 93 11.47 3.68 18.39
N THR A 94 11.79 2.64 19.18
CA THR A 94 12.26 1.36 18.63
C THR A 94 11.24 0.71 17.70
N VAL A 95 9.94 0.78 18.01
CA VAL A 95 8.89 0.26 17.12
C VAL A 95 8.85 1.04 15.80
N LEU A 96 8.95 2.37 15.84
CA LEU A 96 8.97 3.22 14.65
C LEU A 96 10.21 2.98 13.79
N GLU A 97 11.39 2.84 14.42
CA GLU A 97 12.64 2.46 13.74
C GLU A 97 12.49 1.11 13.05
N ASN A 98 12.01 0.09 13.77
CA ASN A 98 11.81 -1.24 13.20
C ASN A 98 10.80 -1.23 12.05
N GLN A 99 9.71 -0.46 12.17
CA GLN A 99 8.73 -0.34 11.09
C GLN A 99 9.33 0.34 9.86
N TYR A 100 10.14 1.38 10.06
CA TYR A 100 10.84 2.08 8.98
C TYR A 100 11.87 1.17 8.29
N MET A 101 12.65 0.42 9.07
CA MET A 101 13.73 -0.44 8.56
C MET A 101 13.20 -1.67 7.82
N ASN A 102 12.09 -2.26 8.28
CA ASN A 102 11.47 -3.45 7.66
C ASN A 102 10.57 -3.12 6.45
N ARG A 103 10.69 -1.91 5.89
CA ARG A 103 9.84 -1.49 4.77
C ARG A 103 10.36 -2.10 3.46
N PRO A 104 9.50 -2.73 2.64
CA PRO A 104 9.93 -3.37 1.39
C PRO A 104 10.70 -2.41 0.47
N GLY A 105 11.92 -2.78 0.05
CA GLY A 105 12.79 -1.99 -0.81
C GLY A 105 13.57 -0.87 -0.11
N ASN A 106 13.84 -1.02 1.18
CA ASN A 106 14.94 -0.35 1.88
C ASN A 106 16.27 -0.96 1.38
N PRO A 107 17.39 -0.21 1.29
CA PRO A 107 18.72 -0.74 0.93
C PRO A 107 19.25 -1.97 1.70
N GLY A 108 18.56 -2.47 2.73
CA GLY A 108 18.89 -3.72 3.41
C GLY A 108 18.23 -4.98 2.80
N ASP A 109 17.30 -4.83 1.86
CA ASP A 109 16.69 -5.93 1.07
C ASP A 109 17.54 -6.30 -0.16
#